data_AF-A0AAJ0HX49-F1
#
_entry.id   AF-A0AAJ0HX49-F1
#
_cell.length_a   1.000
_cell.length_b   1.000
_cell.length_c   1.000
_cell.angle_alpha   90.00
_cell.angle_beta   90.00
_cell.angle_gamma   90.00
#
_symmetry.space_group_name_H-M   'P 1'
#
loop_
_entity.id
_entity.type
_entity.pdbx_description
1 polymer ?
#
loop_
_entity_poly.entity_id
_entity_poly.type
_entity_poly.pdbx_seq_one_letter_code
_entity_poly.pdbx_strand_id
1 'polypeptide(L)'
;MDFAHDLGLSDEQLNMATAIAAPFFADPIADSLRNPKVPGMMEFCRIVRETALSKLWNDMRKFKQHPASMPDFLSLANSIFSKQHLENLASQANHFDVISGFSAVSDCFISSRPAIDAIKDIIWGIVSHSATESQEAILNPPPTSATEVTQGQHPPPETTQPHQQSSSGQSVLGPSRNLLPIGPGAVDTPCRIQQISLEGPTIAEAWLANATTNAMENLALSVGPDADPSSMAFRALPVYHGTDWEIEDNEDTIDDPQRGRLARFVSRNQVAPNRGGVLSVVWTGFSPLRCFLWAAFKAEVLHQVPTETVKDKLECSWNCAPSMSGSSSPHTHSGVTLFKFRPSLPSAFDQTHYVMPKGREAEWERICSNHSVRIWTPSAEVASHVTHLWDQFSTIHGGALDTWPNTLHCHEYGPQLNMLRCYTRQLWRTVWFGAGVEALNNSHEVTYAISFKLAAPVPPEISSGKEEKSRFK
;
A
#
# COMPACT_ATOMS: atom_id res chain seq x y z
N MET A 1 -3.22 -4.71 -31.44
CA MET A 1 -2.37 -5.90 -31.63
C MET A 1 -1.47 -5.75 -32.84
N ASP A 2 -1.94 -5.13 -33.92
CA ASP A 2 -1.17 -4.97 -35.18
C ASP A 2 0.20 -4.29 -35.02
N PHE A 3 0.31 -3.27 -34.17
CA PHE A 3 1.58 -2.56 -33.92
C PHE A 3 2.69 -3.39 -33.24
N ALA A 4 2.34 -4.50 -32.58
CA ALA A 4 3.31 -5.33 -31.86
C ALA A 4 3.94 -6.41 -32.73
N HIS A 5 3.20 -6.88 -33.75
CA HIS A 5 3.71 -7.84 -34.73
C HIS A 5 4.75 -7.18 -35.66
N ASP A 6 4.57 -5.87 -35.94
CA ASP A 6 5.51 -5.06 -36.72
C ASP A 6 6.85 -4.81 -36.01
N LEU A 7 6.91 -5.00 -34.68
CA LEU A 7 8.12 -4.85 -33.88
C LEU A 7 8.92 -6.16 -33.70
N GLY A 8 8.46 -7.26 -34.30
CA GLY A 8 9.12 -8.57 -34.20
C GLY A 8 9.15 -9.16 -32.79
N LEU A 9 8.25 -8.69 -31.90
CA LEU A 9 8.17 -9.19 -30.53
C LEU A 9 7.54 -10.59 -30.53
N SER A 10 8.13 -11.51 -29.77
CA SER A 10 7.50 -12.80 -29.49
C SER A 10 6.23 -12.61 -28.66
N ASP A 11 5.31 -13.57 -28.70
CA ASP A 11 4.09 -13.54 -27.89
C ASP A 11 4.38 -13.34 -26.39
N GLU A 12 5.50 -13.86 -25.89
CA GLU A 12 5.93 -13.67 -24.50
C GLU A 12 6.37 -12.23 -24.22
N GLN A 13 7.07 -11.59 -25.17
CA GLN A 13 7.50 -10.19 -25.08
C GLN A 13 6.30 -9.23 -25.19
N LEU A 14 5.37 -9.51 -26.10
CA LEU A 14 4.14 -8.73 -26.24
C LEU A 14 3.27 -8.85 -24.99
N ASN A 15 3.09 -10.06 -24.48
CA ASN A 15 2.33 -10.29 -23.26
C ASN A 15 2.95 -9.53 -22.08
N MET A 16 4.25 -9.64 -21.85
CA MET A 16 4.85 -8.96 -20.71
C MET A 16 4.89 -7.43 -20.86
N ALA A 17 5.12 -6.91 -22.08
CA ALA A 17 4.95 -5.49 -22.36
C ALA A 17 3.51 -5.05 -22.07
N THR A 18 2.52 -5.88 -22.40
CA THR A 18 1.12 -5.67 -22.03
C THR A 18 0.89 -5.82 -20.53
N ALA A 19 1.53 -6.71 -19.76
CA ALA A 19 1.36 -6.79 -18.30
C ALA A 19 2.07 -5.68 -17.53
N ILE A 20 3.18 -5.17 -18.07
CA ILE A 20 3.86 -4.00 -17.53
C ILE A 20 3.06 -2.77 -17.89
N ALA A 21 2.58 -2.67 -19.13
CA ALA A 21 1.77 -1.55 -19.60
C ALA A 21 0.28 -1.61 -19.17
N ALA A 22 -0.25 -2.78 -18.78
CA ALA A 22 -1.67 -2.98 -18.46
C ALA A 22 -2.11 -2.15 -17.25
N PRO A 23 -1.33 -2.06 -16.15
CA PRO A 23 -1.58 -1.07 -15.11
C PRO A 23 -1.68 0.36 -15.67
N PHE A 24 -0.83 0.73 -16.64
CA PHE A 24 -0.88 2.04 -17.31
C PHE A 24 -2.07 2.21 -18.27
N PHE A 25 -2.80 1.14 -18.60
CA PHE A 25 -3.93 1.18 -19.54
C PHE A 25 -5.29 0.85 -18.89
N ALA A 26 -5.30 0.29 -17.69
CA ALA A 26 -6.48 -0.07 -16.91
C ALA A 26 -6.85 0.98 -15.84
N ASP A 27 -5.97 1.93 -15.57
CA ASP A 27 -6.17 3.04 -14.64
C ASP A 27 -6.93 4.20 -15.32
N PRO A 28 -7.86 4.92 -14.66
CA PRO A 28 -8.40 6.18 -15.19
C PRO A 28 -7.33 7.22 -15.57
N ILE A 29 -6.13 7.17 -14.97
CA ILE A 29 -4.96 7.96 -15.43
C ILE A 29 -4.60 7.62 -16.88
N ALA A 30 -4.85 6.39 -17.35
CA ALA A 30 -4.65 6.00 -18.74
C ALA A 30 -5.47 6.81 -19.73
N ASP A 31 -6.67 7.26 -19.35
CA ASP A 31 -7.53 8.07 -20.23
C ASP A 31 -6.99 9.51 -20.32
N SER A 32 -6.42 10.04 -19.24
CA SER A 32 -5.63 11.29 -19.26
C SER A 32 -4.33 11.14 -20.05
N LEU A 33 -3.66 9.98 -19.97
CA LEU A 33 -2.43 9.65 -20.74
C LEU A 33 -2.71 9.38 -22.23
N ARG A 34 -3.94 8.98 -22.60
CA ARG A 34 -4.41 8.88 -23.99
C ARG A 34 -4.69 10.24 -24.62
N ASN A 35 -4.71 11.33 -23.85
CA ASN A 35 -4.90 12.66 -24.39
C ASN A 35 -3.65 13.07 -25.21
N PRO A 36 -3.73 13.16 -26.55
CA PRO A 36 -2.57 13.45 -27.42
C PRO A 36 -1.99 14.85 -27.22
N LYS A 37 -2.56 15.64 -26.31
CA LYS A 37 -2.16 17.02 -26.00
C LYS A 37 -1.04 17.14 -24.95
N VAL A 38 -0.44 16.05 -24.46
CA VAL A 38 0.73 16.08 -23.57
C VAL A 38 1.97 15.57 -24.33
N PRO A 39 2.64 16.42 -25.14
CA PRO A 39 3.58 15.95 -26.17
C PRO A 39 4.88 15.34 -25.62
N GLY A 40 5.15 15.44 -24.32
CA GLY A 40 6.33 14.83 -23.67
C GLY A 40 6.07 13.49 -22.99
N MET A 41 4.84 13.21 -22.55
CA MET A 41 4.53 12.03 -21.73
C MET A 41 4.51 10.75 -22.56
N MET A 42 3.93 10.79 -23.76
CA MET A 42 3.93 9.64 -24.67
C MET A 42 5.33 9.26 -25.12
N GLU A 43 6.21 10.25 -25.31
CA GLU A 43 7.61 10.03 -25.67
C GLU A 43 8.43 9.51 -24.48
N PHE A 44 8.18 10.02 -23.27
CA PHE A 44 8.77 9.49 -22.03
C PHE A 44 8.34 8.05 -21.77
N CYS A 45 7.04 7.76 -21.83
CA CYS A 45 6.50 6.39 -21.73
C CYS A 45 7.07 5.49 -22.82
N ARG A 46 7.25 5.99 -24.06
CA ARG A 46 7.90 5.26 -25.15
C ARG A 46 9.37 4.97 -24.85
N ILE A 47 10.14 5.95 -24.37
CA ILE A 47 11.56 5.80 -24.04
C ILE A 47 11.76 4.84 -22.85
N VAL A 48 10.93 4.97 -21.81
CA VAL A 48 10.91 4.05 -20.67
C VAL A 48 10.52 2.65 -21.13
N ARG A 49 9.49 2.53 -21.97
CA ARG A 49 9.06 1.25 -22.55
C ARG A 49 10.14 0.61 -23.41
N GLU A 50 10.82 1.35 -24.29
CA GLU A 50 11.80 0.76 -25.21
C GLU A 50 13.15 0.47 -24.52
N THR A 51 13.60 1.36 -23.64
CA THR A 51 14.95 1.28 -23.04
C THR A 51 14.95 0.42 -21.78
N ALA A 52 13.95 0.60 -20.90
CA ALA A 52 13.88 -0.17 -19.67
C ALA A 52 13.39 -1.60 -19.93
N LEU A 53 12.39 -1.82 -20.79
CA LEU A 53 11.88 -3.18 -21.04
C LEU A 53 12.89 -4.07 -21.77
N SER A 54 13.67 -3.52 -22.70
CA SER A 54 14.71 -4.27 -23.41
C SER A 54 15.83 -4.73 -22.47
N LYS A 55 16.25 -3.87 -21.53
CA LYS A 55 17.22 -4.24 -20.49
C LYS A 55 16.63 -5.19 -19.45
N LEU A 56 15.41 -4.91 -18.99
CA LEU A 56 14.64 -5.78 -18.09
C LEU A 56 14.56 -7.19 -18.66
N TRP A 57 14.28 -7.34 -19.95
CA TRP A 57 14.18 -8.62 -20.65
C TRP A 57 15.47 -9.44 -20.58
N ASN A 58 16.61 -8.84 -20.92
CA ASN A 58 17.90 -9.55 -20.92
C ASN A 58 18.32 -10.02 -19.52
N ASP A 59 17.92 -9.30 -18.48
CA ASP A 59 18.23 -9.61 -17.08
C ASP A 59 17.05 -10.22 -16.30
N MET A 60 15.94 -10.55 -16.96
CA MET A 60 14.69 -10.99 -16.31
C MET A 60 14.86 -12.16 -15.36
N ARG A 61 15.73 -13.11 -15.69
CA ARG A 61 16.00 -14.26 -14.82
C ARG A 61 16.60 -13.84 -13.48
N LYS A 62 17.40 -12.77 -13.46
CA LYS A 62 17.96 -12.21 -12.23
C LYS A 62 16.88 -11.49 -11.42
N PHE A 63 16.00 -10.74 -12.08
CA PHE A 63 14.95 -9.97 -11.40
C PHE A 63 13.79 -10.79 -10.85
N LYS A 64 13.64 -12.05 -11.27
CA LYS A 64 12.69 -13.00 -10.66
C LYS A 64 13.13 -13.48 -9.27
N GLN A 65 14.39 -13.23 -8.89
CA GLN A 65 14.90 -13.60 -7.58
C GLN A 65 14.43 -12.62 -6.51
N HIS A 66 14.26 -13.14 -5.30
CA HIS A 66 14.04 -12.35 -4.10
C HIS A 66 15.39 -11.78 -3.66
N PRO A 67 15.57 -10.45 -3.60
CA PRO A 67 16.80 -9.87 -3.10
C PRO A 67 16.94 -10.20 -1.61
N ALA A 68 18.13 -10.53 -1.16
CA ALA A 68 18.37 -10.85 0.26
C ALA A 68 18.31 -9.61 1.17
N SER A 69 18.54 -8.43 0.60
CA SER A 69 18.63 -7.15 1.31
C SER A 69 18.48 -5.98 0.34
N MET A 70 18.46 -4.76 0.87
CA MET A 70 18.39 -3.55 0.09
C MET A 70 19.64 -3.32 -0.76
N PRO A 71 20.88 -3.51 -0.27
CA PRO A 71 22.08 -3.48 -1.12
C PRO A 71 22.04 -4.48 -2.28
N ASP A 72 21.54 -5.69 -2.06
CA ASP A 72 21.40 -6.72 -3.11
C ASP A 72 20.40 -6.27 -4.19
N PHE A 73 19.25 -5.75 -3.78
CA PHE A 73 18.28 -5.15 -4.71
C PHE A 73 18.88 -4.00 -5.52
N LEU A 74 19.60 -3.06 -4.88
CA LEU A 74 20.21 -1.92 -5.57
C LEU A 74 21.25 -2.39 -6.61
N SER A 75 22.02 -3.43 -6.28
CA SER A 75 22.96 -4.06 -7.20
C SER A 75 22.24 -4.67 -8.41
N LEU A 76 21.11 -5.35 -8.20
CA LEU A 76 20.28 -5.87 -9.29
C LEU A 76 19.75 -4.72 -10.15
N ALA A 77 19.21 -3.67 -9.53
CA ALA A 77 18.55 -2.56 -10.19
C ALA A 77 19.51 -1.58 -10.91
N ASN A 78 20.82 -1.72 -10.71
CA ASN A 78 21.87 -0.88 -11.31
C ASN A 78 21.92 -0.89 -12.84
N SER A 79 21.38 -1.91 -13.50
CA SER A 79 21.27 -1.91 -14.97
C SER A 79 20.10 -1.05 -15.50
N ILE A 80 19.13 -0.74 -14.64
CA ILE A 80 17.87 -0.07 -14.97
C ILE A 80 17.89 1.40 -14.59
N PHE A 81 18.29 1.72 -13.36
CA PHE A 81 18.23 3.08 -12.82
C PHE A 81 19.60 3.76 -12.84
N SER A 82 19.59 5.10 -12.82
CA SER A 82 20.82 5.87 -12.70
C SER A 82 21.44 5.70 -11.30
N LYS A 83 22.76 5.87 -11.22
CA LYS A 83 23.49 5.83 -9.94
C LYS A 83 22.89 6.77 -8.89
N GLN A 84 22.57 8.01 -9.29
CA GLN A 84 21.98 9.01 -8.39
C GLN A 84 20.62 8.57 -7.86
N HIS A 85 19.78 7.95 -8.69
CA HIS A 85 18.48 7.44 -8.25
C HIS A 85 18.65 6.30 -7.21
N LEU A 86 19.61 5.41 -7.43
CA LEU A 86 19.90 4.31 -6.51
C LEU A 86 20.49 4.81 -5.18
N GLU A 87 21.33 5.85 -5.21
CA GLU A 87 21.85 6.50 -3.99
C GLU A 87 20.73 7.15 -3.18
N ASN A 88 19.77 7.81 -3.85
CA ASN A 88 18.59 8.37 -3.20
C ASN A 88 17.72 7.26 -2.57
N LEU A 89 17.46 6.17 -3.31
CA LEU A 89 16.68 5.04 -2.83
C LEU A 89 17.35 4.38 -1.60
N ALA A 90 18.67 4.22 -1.62
CA ALA A 90 19.44 3.72 -0.48
C ALA A 90 19.32 4.63 0.74
N SER A 91 19.42 5.95 0.53
CA SER A 91 19.26 6.95 1.59
C SER A 91 17.85 6.90 2.21
N GLN A 92 16.81 6.78 1.38
CA GLN A 92 15.42 6.67 1.82
C GLN A 92 15.16 5.39 2.60
N ALA A 93 15.65 4.23 2.12
CA ALA A 93 15.53 2.97 2.84
C ALA A 93 16.20 3.05 4.23
N ASN A 94 17.41 3.63 4.30
CA ASN A 94 18.12 3.84 5.55
C ASN A 94 17.37 4.83 6.47
N HIS A 95 16.84 5.93 5.92
CA HIS A 95 16.04 6.88 6.68
C HIS A 95 14.77 6.22 7.23
N PHE A 96 14.07 5.43 6.41
CA PHE A 96 12.89 4.66 6.78
C PHE A 96 13.19 3.71 7.94
N ASP A 97 14.31 2.98 7.89
CA ASP A 97 14.73 2.11 8.98
C ASP A 97 14.96 2.90 10.27
N VAL A 98 15.64 4.05 10.20
CA VAL A 98 15.85 4.93 11.37
C VAL A 98 14.52 5.41 11.96
N ILE A 99 13.62 5.97 11.15
CA ILE A 99 12.33 6.50 11.65
C ILE A 99 11.38 5.39 12.09
N SER A 100 11.50 4.18 11.53
CA SER A 100 10.65 3.05 11.91
C SER A 100 10.85 2.65 13.37
N GLY A 101 12.05 2.88 13.92
CA GLY A 101 12.46 2.40 15.23
C GLY A 101 12.93 0.95 15.25
N PHE A 102 13.10 0.33 14.07
CA PHE A 102 13.56 -1.04 13.92
C PHE A 102 14.72 -1.14 12.92
N SER A 103 15.63 -2.09 13.14
CA SER A 103 16.73 -2.33 12.22
C SER A 103 16.27 -3.16 11.02
N ALA A 104 16.65 -2.72 9.80
CA ALA A 104 16.49 -3.48 8.56
C ALA A 104 15.04 -3.86 8.21
N VAL A 105 14.09 -2.94 8.42
CA VAL A 105 12.69 -3.12 7.99
C VAL A 105 12.61 -3.09 6.47
N SER A 106 13.37 -2.20 5.84
CA SER A 106 13.50 -2.10 4.39
C SER A 106 13.94 -3.42 3.75
N ASP A 107 14.96 -4.07 4.33
CA ASP A 107 15.44 -5.41 3.92
C ASP A 107 14.33 -6.47 4.02
N CYS A 108 13.54 -6.41 5.09
CA CYS A 108 12.42 -7.31 5.28
C CYS A 108 11.37 -7.18 4.17
N PHE A 109 11.03 -5.95 3.80
CA PHE A 109 10.01 -5.69 2.79
C PHE A 109 10.50 -5.92 1.36
N ILE A 110 11.76 -5.61 1.07
CA ILE A 110 12.30 -5.89 -0.26
C ILE A 110 12.48 -7.40 -0.48
N SER A 111 12.93 -8.15 0.53
CA SER A 111 13.15 -9.59 0.41
C SER A 111 11.86 -10.42 0.33
N SER A 112 10.74 -9.89 0.81
CA SER A 112 9.44 -10.56 0.73
C SER A 112 8.83 -10.66 -0.68
N ARG A 113 9.49 -10.09 -1.71
CA ARG A 113 9.01 -10.06 -3.08
C ARG A 113 10.13 -10.19 -4.12
N PRO A 114 9.83 -10.65 -5.34
CA PRO A 114 10.78 -10.60 -6.44
C PRO A 114 11.24 -9.16 -6.74
N ALA A 115 12.51 -8.99 -7.09
CA ALA A 115 13.07 -7.67 -7.42
C ALA A 115 12.31 -6.97 -8.55
N ILE A 116 11.83 -7.72 -9.54
CA ILE A 116 11.02 -7.21 -10.65
C ILE A 116 9.78 -6.45 -10.19
N ASP A 117 9.15 -6.86 -9.10
CA ASP A 117 7.92 -6.25 -8.63
C ASP A 117 8.22 -4.93 -7.91
N ALA A 118 9.30 -4.85 -7.14
CA ALA A 118 9.76 -3.57 -6.58
C ALA A 118 10.23 -2.58 -7.66
N ILE A 119 10.88 -3.06 -8.73
CA ILE A 119 11.24 -2.23 -9.90
C ILE A 119 9.98 -1.66 -10.56
N LYS A 120 8.93 -2.47 -10.72
CA LYS A 120 7.65 -2.01 -11.29
C LYS A 120 7.01 -0.93 -10.44
N ASP A 121 6.98 -1.11 -9.12
CA ASP A 121 6.45 -0.11 -8.19
C ASP A 121 7.23 1.21 -8.33
N ILE A 122 8.56 1.17 -8.43
CA ILE A 122 9.39 2.38 -8.62
C ILE A 122 9.07 3.06 -9.96
N ILE A 123 9.02 2.30 -11.05
CA ILE A 123 8.70 2.86 -12.37
C ILE A 123 7.29 3.46 -12.36
N TRP A 124 6.33 2.78 -11.73
CA TRP A 124 4.96 3.28 -11.57
C TRP A 124 4.94 4.61 -10.83
N GLY A 125 5.61 4.70 -9.67
CA GLY A 125 5.73 5.93 -8.91
C GLY A 125 6.29 7.09 -9.73
N ILE A 126 7.37 6.84 -10.47
CA ILE A 126 7.99 7.82 -11.40
C ILE A 126 6.97 8.33 -12.42
N VAL A 127 6.26 7.42 -13.10
CA VAL A 127 5.33 7.79 -14.16
C VAL A 127 4.10 8.52 -13.60
N SER A 128 3.51 8.03 -12.50
CA SER A 128 2.33 8.65 -11.88
C SER A 128 2.61 10.08 -11.42
N HIS A 129 3.80 10.34 -10.86
CA HIS A 129 4.18 11.70 -10.47
C HIS A 129 4.36 12.62 -11.67
N SER A 130 5.10 12.18 -12.70
CA SER A 130 5.27 13.00 -13.90
C SER A 130 3.93 13.31 -14.58
N ALA A 131 2.97 12.37 -14.53
CA ALA A 131 1.61 12.60 -15.01
C ALA A 131 0.88 13.67 -14.19
N THR A 132 1.01 13.62 -12.87
CA THR A 132 0.42 14.59 -11.94
C THR A 132 1.02 15.98 -12.15
N GLU A 133 2.35 16.13 -12.17
CA GLU A 133 3.03 17.41 -12.44
C GLU A 133 2.62 17.99 -13.81
N SER A 134 2.50 17.13 -14.83
CA SER A 134 2.06 17.56 -16.16
C SER A 134 0.62 18.07 -16.14
N GLN A 135 -0.26 17.41 -15.40
CA GLN A 135 -1.66 17.82 -15.24
C GLN A 135 -1.78 19.14 -14.46
N GLU A 136 -1.02 19.29 -13.38
CA GLU A 136 -0.96 20.54 -12.62
C GLU A 136 -0.44 21.70 -13.47
N ALA A 137 0.59 21.49 -14.28
CA ALA A 137 1.11 22.51 -15.19
C ALA A 137 0.09 22.93 -16.28
N ILE A 138 -0.81 22.02 -16.67
CA ILE A 138 -1.90 22.32 -17.62
C ILE A 138 -3.03 23.10 -16.93
N LEU A 139 -3.38 22.72 -15.70
CA LEU A 139 -4.44 23.37 -14.93
C LEU A 139 -4.02 24.75 -14.40
N ASN A 140 -2.75 24.88 -14.04
CA ASN A 140 -2.13 26.09 -13.51
C ASN A 140 -0.98 26.51 -14.42
N PRO A 141 -1.26 26.97 -15.65
CA PRO A 141 -0.20 27.43 -16.52
C PRO A 141 0.54 28.58 -15.82
N PRO A 142 1.89 28.60 -15.84
CA PRO A 142 2.64 29.68 -15.24
C PRO A 142 2.09 31.00 -15.79
N PRO A 143 1.93 32.03 -14.93
CA PRO A 143 1.37 33.30 -15.36
C PRO A 143 2.16 33.74 -16.58
N THR A 144 1.46 33.81 -17.72
CA THR A 144 2.08 34.24 -18.95
C THR A 144 2.56 35.65 -18.65
N SER A 145 3.88 35.84 -18.56
CA SER A 145 4.48 37.15 -18.43
C SER A 145 4.15 37.92 -19.70
N ALA A 146 2.93 38.46 -19.75
CA ALA A 146 2.53 39.46 -20.69
C ALA A 146 3.37 40.68 -20.32
N THR A 147 4.46 40.85 -21.05
CA THR A 147 5.22 42.09 -21.12
C THR A 147 4.34 43.15 -21.79
N GLU A 148 3.21 43.50 -21.17
CA GLU A 148 2.51 44.75 -21.45
C GLU A 148 3.10 45.81 -20.52
N VAL A 149 4.11 46.49 -21.06
CA VAL A 149 4.54 47.80 -20.59
C VAL A 149 3.36 48.75 -20.78
N THR A 150 2.49 48.85 -19.78
CA THR A 150 1.51 49.92 -19.70
C THR A 150 1.79 50.70 -18.42
N GLN A 151 2.51 51.80 -18.59
CA GLN A 151 2.58 52.89 -17.61
C GLN A 151 1.15 53.37 -17.31
N GLY A 152 0.77 53.36 -16.04
CA GLY A 152 -0.50 53.91 -15.60
C GLY A 152 -0.62 53.96 -14.08
N GLN A 153 -0.21 55.08 -13.51
CA GLN A 153 -0.44 55.46 -12.11
C GLN A 153 -1.95 55.50 -11.79
N HIS A 154 -2.36 54.97 -10.63
CA HIS A 154 -3.35 55.57 -9.69
C HIS A 154 -3.61 54.64 -8.46
N PRO A 155 -4.14 55.15 -7.34
CA PRO A 155 -3.83 54.74 -5.95
C PRO A 155 -4.93 53.86 -5.34
N PRO A 156 -4.76 53.37 -4.09
CA PRO A 156 -5.65 52.39 -3.50
C PRO A 156 -6.89 53.04 -2.86
N PRO A 157 -8.01 52.30 -2.73
CA PRO A 157 -9.01 52.62 -1.74
C PRO A 157 -9.04 51.60 -0.59
N GLU A 158 -9.45 52.16 0.54
CA GLU A 158 -9.50 51.63 1.89
C GLU A 158 -10.57 50.55 2.13
N THR A 159 -10.23 49.64 3.05
CA THR A 159 -11.01 49.14 4.20
C THR A 159 -12.54 49.29 4.22
N THR A 160 -13.30 48.20 4.40
CA THR A 160 -14.46 48.11 5.34
C THR A 160 -14.88 46.64 5.63
N GLN A 161 -14.52 46.15 6.84
CA GLN A 161 -15.32 45.50 7.91
C GLN A 161 -16.50 44.47 7.71
N PRO A 162 -16.90 43.73 8.79
CA PRO A 162 -17.43 42.35 8.77
C PRO A 162 -18.94 42.19 9.14
N HIS A 163 -19.51 41.00 8.92
CA HIS A 163 -20.75 40.52 9.57
C HIS A 163 -20.63 39.02 9.88
N GLN A 164 -20.67 38.57 11.14
CA GLN A 164 -21.81 38.36 12.08
C GLN A 164 -22.63 37.07 11.86
N GLN A 165 -22.37 36.11 12.77
CA GLN A 165 -23.25 35.19 13.51
C GLN A 165 -24.69 34.93 13.03
N SER A 166 -25.09 33.65 13.10
CA SER A 166 -26.30 33.05 13.73
C SER A 166 -26.49 31.62 13.18
N SER A 167 -27.08 30.59 13.81
CA SER A 167 -27.47 30.22 15.17
C SER A 167 -28.15 28.83 15.06
N SER A 168 -27.83 27.92 16.00
CA SER A 168 -28.68 26.87 16.61
C SER A 168 -29.79 26.13 15.81
N GLY A 169 -29.76 24.79 15.89
CA GLY A 169 -30.94 23.92 15.73
C GLY A 169 -30.72 22.55 16.37
N GLN A 170 -31.27 22.35 17.58
CA GLN A 170 -31.41 21.04 18.26
C GLN A 170 -32.66 20.30 17.77
N SER A 171 -32.59 18.97 17.62
CA SER A 171 -33.73 18.03 17.69
C SER A 171 -33.20 16.58 17.85
N VAL A 172 -33.21 15.97 19.05
CA VAL A 172 -34.24 15.10 19.69
C VAL A 172 -34.40 13.67 19.08
N LEU A 173 -33.74 12.71 19.75
CA LEU A 173 -34.12 11.34 20.20
C LEU A 173 -34.77 10.28 19.26
N GLY A 174 -34.12 9.10 19.19
CA GLY A 174 -34.67 7.77 18.82
C GLY A 174 -33.59 6.66 18.82
N PRO A 175 -33.85 5.38 19.21
CA PRO A 175 -33.02 4.64 20.19
C PRO A 175 -31.87 3.76 19.67
N SER A 176 -30.82 3.70 20.50
CA SER A 176 -29.61 2.87 20.42
C SER A 176 -29.83 1.36 20.50
N ARG A 177 -29.11 0.62 19.64
CA ARG A 177 -28.68 -0.76 19.88
C ARG A 177 -27.24 -0.75 20.42
N ASN A 178 -27.03 -1.45 21.53
CA ASN A 178 -25.77 -1.54 22.26
C ASN A 178 -24.63 -2.09 21.38
N LEU A 179 -23.66 -1.22 21.06
CA LEU A 179 -22.29 -1.59 20.71
C LEU A 179 -21.38 -1.11 21.84
N LEU A 180 -20.38 -1.93 22.17
CA LEU A 180 -19.34 -1.65 23.16
C LEU A 180 -18.63 -0.31 22.87
N PRO A 181 -18.07 0.36 23.90
CA PRO A 181 -17.72 1.78 23.83
C PRO A 181 -16.64 2.05 22.78
N ILE A 182 -17.00 2.92 21.83
CA ILE A 182 -16.08 3.65 20.97
C ILE A 182 -15.10 4.40 21.88
N GLY A 183 -13.80 4.35 21.55
CA GLY A 183 -12.76 5.02 22.32
C GLY A 183 -13.02 6.52 22.52
N PRO A 184 -12.35 7.16 23.50
CA PRO A 184 -12.57 8.58 23.79
C PRO A 184 -12.03 9.41 22.62
N GLY A 185 -12.93 9.95 21.78
CA GLY A 185 -12.54 10.87 20.70
C GLY A 185 -13.37 10.85 19.42
N ALA A 186 -14.41 10.03 19.29
CA ALA A 186 -15.31 10.10 18.13
C ALA A 186 -16.23 11.33 18.22
N VAL A 187 -15.67 12.49 17.87
CA VAL A 187 -16.45 13.64 17.41
C VAL A 187 -17.16 13.20 16.14
N ASP A 188 -18.43 13.59 15.97
CA ASP A 188 -19.27 13.34 14.79
C ASP A 188 -18.61 13.89 13.49
N THR A 189 -17.57 13.23 13.00
CA THR A 189 -17.05 13.46 11.66
C THR A 189 -17.93 12.66 10.70
N PRO A 190 -18.57 13.32 9.72
CA PRO A 190 -19.45 12.64 8.76
C PRO A 190 -18.66 11.76 7.76
N CYS A 191 -17.32 11.81 7.82
CA CYS A 191 -16.41 10.92 7.10
C CYS A 191 -16.24 9.55 7.81
N ARG A 192 -16.36 8.47 7.03
CA ARG A 192 -16.12 7.08 7.49
C ARG A 192 -14.64 6.73 7.74
N ILE A 193 -13.72 7.68 7.52
CA ILE A 193 -12.28 7.51 7.67
C ILE A 193 -11.84 8.15 8.99
N GLN A 194 -11.14 7.37 9.82
CA GLN A 194 -10.59 7.85 11.08
C GLN A 194 -9.14 8.29 10.89
N GLN A 195 -8.85 9.56 11.15
CA GLN A 195 -7.47 10.04 11.18
C GLN A 195 -6.77 9.57 12.46
N ILE A 196 -5.58 9.01 12.31
CA ILE A 196 -4.63 8.76 13.39
C ILE A 196 -3.38 9.58 13.09
N SER A 197 -2.98 10.44 14.02
CA SER A 197 -1.72 11.17 13.94
C SER A 197 -0.76 10.61 14.96
N LEU A 198 0.31 10.00 14.48
CA LEU A 198 1.39 9.47 15.30
C LEU A 198 2.45 10.57 15.47
N GLU A 199 2.87 10.82 16.70
CA GLU A 199 3.95 11.75 17.02
C GLU A 199 4.91 11.09 18.01
N GLY A 200 6.19 11.12 17.69
CA GLY A 200 7.22 10.50 18.51
C GLY A 200 8.58 10.48 17.82
N PRO A 201 9.63 10.01 18.53
CA PRO A 201 10.97 9.92 17.95
C PRO A 201 11.10 8.80 16.92
N THR A 202 10.23 7.79 16.99
CA THR A 202 10.13 6.71 16.01
C THR A 202 8.67 6.29 15.83
N ILE A 203 8.37 5.66 14.70
CA ILE A 203 7.06 5.05 14.43
C ILE A 203 6.74 4.01 15.49
N ALA A 204 7.69 3.13 15.84
CA ALA A 204 7.50 2.09 16.85
C ALA A 204 7.03 2.66 18.19
N GLU A 205 7.68 3.71 18.68
CA GLU A 205 7.33 4.35 19.95
C GLU A 205 5.99 5.09 19.86
N ALA A 206 5.77 5.87 18.80
CA ALA A 206 4.52 6.59 18.59
C ALA A 206 3.33 5.63 18.45
N TRP A 207 3.53 4.49 17.80
CA TRP A 207 2.51 3.44 17.60
C TRP A 207 2.08 2.79 18.92
N LEU A 208 3.01 2.54 19.83
CA LEU A 208 2.69 1.97 21.15
C LEU A 208 2.13 3.02 22.11
N ALA A 209 2.52 4.29 21.97
CA ALA A 209 2.01 5.39 22.78
C ALA A 209 0.58 5.80 22.41
N ASN A 210 0.19 5.67 21.13
CA ASN A 210 -1.15 6.01 20.69
C ASN A 210 -2.18 4.94 21.12
N ALA A 211 -3.24 5.37 21.81
CA ALA A 211 -4.23 4.47 22.41
C ALA A 211 -4.94 3.58 21.38
N THR A 212 -5.24 4.12 20.19
CA THR A 212 -5.97 3.39 19.14
C THR A 212 -5.10 2.29 18.55
N THR A 213 -3.87 2.61 18.12
CA THR A 213 -2.95 1.62 17.53
C THR A 213 -2.48 0.59 18.55
N ASN A 214 -2.23 1.01 19.81
CA ASN A 214 -1.91 0.08 20.89
C ASN A 214 -3.07 -0.90 21.17
N ALA A 215 -4.31 -0.44 21.15
CA ALA A 215 -5.47 -1.33 21.28
C ALA A 215 -5.56 -2.35 20.14
N MET A 216 -5.22 -1.95 18.89
CA MET A 216 -5.18 -2.89 17.76
C MET A 216 -4.10 -3.97 17.95
N GLU A 217 -2.90 -3.59 18.40
CA GLU A 217 -1.81 -4.55 18.67
C GLU A 217 -2.09 -5.48 19.84
N ASN A 218 -2.69 -4.96 20.93
CA ASN A 218 -3.07 -5.79 22.08
C ASN A 218 -4.12 -6.84 21.72
N LEU A 219 -5.01 -6.55 20.77
CA LEU A 219 -5.94 -7.54 20.26
C LEU A 219 -5.22 -8.65 19.50
N ALA A 220 -4.23 -8.32 18.67
CA ALA A 220 -3.40 -9.31 17.97
C ALA A 220 -2.60 -10.19 18.95
N LEU A 221 -2.19 -9.64 20.11
CA LEU A 221 -1.49 -10.36 21.18
C LEU A 221 -2.36 -11.35 21.97
N SER A 222 -3.70 -11.21 21.93
CA SER A 222 -4.61 -12.12 22.63
C SER A 222 -4.52 -13.57 22.13
N VAL A 223 -3.91 -13.76 20.96
CA VAL A 223 -3.67 -15.05 20.33
C VAL A 223 -2.19 -15.14 20.00
N GLY A 224 -1.55 -16.23 20.42
CA GLY A 224 -0.10 -16.39 20.24
C GLY A 224 0.34 -16.29 18.77
N PRO A 225 1.61 -15.91 18.50
CA PRO A 225 2.14 -15.72 17.14
C PRO A 225 2.10 -17.00 16.29
N ASP A 226 2.04 -18.15 16.94
CA ASP A 226 2.08 -19.48 16.33
C ASP A 226 0.74 -20.21 16.38
N ALA A 227 -0.32 -19.56 16.89
CA ALA A 227 -1.62 -20.17 17.11
C ALA A 227 -2.23 -20.68 15.80
N ASP A 228 -3.01 -21.75 15.88
CA ASP A 228 -3.68 -22.34 14.73
C ASP A 228 -4.76 -21.37 14.19
N PRO A 229 -4.68 -20.96 12.90
CA PRO A 229 -5.69 -20.14 12.25
C PRO A 229 -7.09 -20.76 12.23
N SER A 230 -7.18 -22.07 12.42
CA SER A 230 -8.44 -22.81 12.50
C SER A 230 -9.14 -22.66 13.86
N SER A 231 -8.45 -22.15 14.88
CA SER A 231 -9.02 -21.98 16.22
C SER A 231 -10.04 -20.84 16.28
N MET A 232 -11.08 -21.00 17.11
CA MET A 232 -12.11 -19.97 17.29
C MET A 232 -11.55 -18.62 17.78
N ALA A 233 -10.55 -18.65 18.65
CA ALA A 233 -9.89 -17.44 19.16
C ALA A 233 -9.20 -16.68 18.03
N PHE A 234 -8.49 -17.39 17.14
CA PHE A 234 -7.80 -16.78 16.00
C PHE A 234 -8.79 -16.21 14.98
N ARG A 235 -9.88 -16.93 14.70
CA ARG A 235 -10.94 -16.51 13.76
C ARG A 235 -11.67 -15.24 14.19
N ALA A 236 -11.62 -14.89 15.47
CA ALA A 236 -12.21 -13.65 15.99
C ALA A 236 -11.30 -12.42 15.79
N LEU A 237 -10.04 -12.62 15.41
CA LEU A 237 -9.10 -11.52 15.20
C LEU A 237 -9.47 -10.72 13.94
N PRO A 238 -9.35 -9.39 13.99
CA PRO A 238 -9.41 -8.60 12.79
C PRO A 238 -8.17 -8.87 11.92
N VAL A 239 -8.34 -8.67 10.61
CA VAL A 239 -7.24 -8.62 9.65
C VAL A 239 -7.12 -7.22 9.09
N TYR A 240 -5.92 -6.88 8.67
CA TYR A 240 -5.54 -5.54 8.24
C TYR A 240 -4.91 -5.57 6.85
N HIS A 241 -5.17 -4.51 6.08
CA HIS A 241 -4.51 -4.26 4.80
C HIS A 241 -4.01 -2.82 4.79
N GLY A 242 -2.72 -2.64 4.54
CA GLY A 242 -2.11 -1.31 4.40
C GLY A 242 -1.85 -0.98 2.95
N THR A 243 -2.16 0.25 2.54
CA THR A 243 -1.88 0.77 1.21
C THR A 243 -1.43 2.22 1.27
N ASP A 244 -0.53 2.58 0.37
CA ASP A 244 -0.04 3.94 0.15
C ASP A 244 -0.90 4.74 -0.82
N TRP A 245 -1.96 4.13 -1.33
CA TRP A 245 -2.89 4.77 -2.24
C TRP A 245 -3.89 5.65 -1.49
N GLU A 246 -4.18 6.80 -2.08
CA GLU A 246 -5.27 7.68 -1.69
C GLU A 246 -6.61 7.06 -2.09
N ILE A 247 -7.65 7.27 -1.27
CA ILE A 247 -9.00 6.79 -1.60
C ILE A 247 -9.67 7.84 -2.49
N GLU A 248 -9.49 7.71 -3.80
CA GLU A 248 -10.18 8.54 -4.78
C GLU A 248 -11.65 8.14 -4.96
N ASP A 249 -12.50 9.14 -5.18
CA ASP A 249 -13.93 8.98 -5.46
C ASP A 249 -14.14 8.48 -6.90
N ASN A 250 -14.10 7.17 -7.08
CA ASN A 250 -14.93 6.57 -8.12
C ASN A 250 -16.09 5.90 -7.39
N GLU A 251 -17.26 6.56 -7.41
CA GLU A 251 -18.51 6.11 -6.78
C GLU A 251 -18.83 4.64 -7.09
N ASP A 252 -18.38 4.12 -8.25
CA ASP A 252 -18.53 2.73 -8.67
C ASP A 252 -17.64 1.69 -7.96
N THR A 253 -16.69 2.07 -7.08
CA THR A 253 -15.70 1.12 -6.51
C THR A 253 -15.80 0.91 -4.99
N ILE A 254 -16.55 1.76 -4.30
CA ILE A 254 -16.67 1.67 -2.84
C ILE A 254 -17.93 0.93 -2.43
N ASP A 255 -19.03 1.14 -3.15
CA ASP A 255 -20.35 0.54 -2.88
C ASP A 255 -20.69 -0.61 -3.84
N ASP A 256 -19.86 -0.90 -4.86
CA ASP A 256 -19.98 -2.10 -5.68
C ASP A 256 -19.28 -3.28 -4.97
N PRO A 257 -20.02 -4.28 -4.45
CA PRO A 257 -19.43 -5.45 -3.81
C PRO A 257 -18.59 -6.30 -4.77
N GLN A 258 -18.78 -6.21 -6.09
CA GLN A 258 -18.01 -6.94 -7.11
C GLN A 258 -16.72 -6.22 -7.52
N ARG A 259 -16.67 -4.88 -7.41
CA ARG A 259 -15.48 -4.04 -7.68
C ARG A 259 -14.85 -3.43 -6.42
N GLY A 260 -15.22 -3.96 -5.24
CA GLY A 260 -15.02 -3.32 -3.94
C GLY A 260 -13.60 -2.84 -3.64
N ARG A 261 -13.45 -2.11 -2.52
CA ARG A 261 -12.23 -1.41 -2.05
C ARG A 261 -10.91 -2.14 -2.35
N LEU A 262 -10.89 -3.46 -2.26
CA LEU A 262 -9.71 -4.29 -2.42
C LEU A 262 -9.37 -4.73 -3.87
N ALA A 263 -10.26 -4.50 -4.85
CA ALA A 263 -10.06 -4.90 -6.25
C ALA A 263 -8.84 -4.22 -6.90
N ARG A 264 -8.44 -3.05 -6.39
CA ARG A 264 -7.24 -2.31 -6.83
C ARG A 264 -5.94 -2.83 -6.19
N PHE A 265 -6.02 -3.63 -5.13
CA PHE A 265 -4.87 -4.06 -4.32
C PHE A 265 -4.45 -5.51 -4.59
N VAL A 266 -4.63 -5.96 -5.83
CA VAL A 266 -4.16 -7.28 -6.28
C VAL A 266 -2.63 -7.26 -6.32
N SER A 267 -2.01 -7.76 -5.25
CA SER A 267 -0.56 -7.77 -5.09
C SER A 267 0.04 -9.11 -5.48
N ARG A 268 1.23 -9.08 -6.09
CA ARG A 268 2.14 -10.23 -6.15
C ARG A 268 2.69 -10.49 -4.76
N ASN A 269 2.69 -11.75 -4.33
CA ASN A 269 3.36 -12.15 -3.10
C ASN A 269 3.90 -13.58 -3.20
N GLN A 270 4.68 -14.00 -2.21
CA GLN A 270 5.26 -15.33 -2.10
C GLN A 270 4.23 -16.47 -1.91
N VAL A 271 2.95 -16.13 -1.71
CA VAL A 271 1.91 -17.08 -1.30
C VAL A 271 0.97 -17.43 -2.45
N ALA A 272 0.81 -16.57 -3.44
CA ALA A 272 -0.01 -16.85 -4.63
C ALA A 272 0.79 -16.62 -5.92
N PRO A 273 0.80 -17.58 -6.87
CA PRO A 273 1.47 -17.40 -8.14
C PRO A 273 0.77 -16.32 -8.97
N ASN A 274 1.51 -15.33 -9.46
CA ASN A 274 0.95 -14.31 -10.34
C ASN A 274 1.03 -14.73 -11.81
N ARG A 275 -0.07 -15.32 -12.30
CA ARG A 275 -0.26 -15.62 -13.72
C ARG A 275 -1.18 -14.61 -14.41
N GLY A 276 -0.68 -13.39 -14.62
CA GLY A 276 -1.31 -12.43 -15.55
C GLY A 276 -2.79 -12.12 -15.30
N GLY A 277 -3.21 -12.06 -14.02
CA GLY A 277 -4.59 -11.77 -13.63
C GLY A 277 -5.50 -13.00 -13.42
N VAL A 278 -5.02 -14.23 -13.62
CA VAL A 278 -5.82 -15.45 -13.33
C VAL A 278 -6.11 -15.61 -11.84
N LEU A 279 -5.12 -15.34 -10.99
CA LEU A 279 -5.27 -15.32 -9.54
C LEU A 279 -5.12 -13.88 -9.04
N SER A 280 -6.24 -13.17 -9.01
CA SER A 280 -6.35 -11.86 -8.38
C SER A 280 -6.62 -12.04 -6.90
N VAL A 281 -5.55 -11.96 -6.09
CA VAL A 281 -5.64 -12.18 -4.66
C VAL A 281 -5.37 -10.91 -3.86
N VAL A 282 -5.98 -10.82 -2.68
CA VAL A 282 -5.73 -9.74 -1.72
C VAL A 282 -4.97 -10.30 -0.52
N TRP A 283 -3.93 -9.58 -0.08
CA TRP A 283 -3.18 -9.94 1.13
C TRP A 283 -3.66 -9.14 2.33
N THR A 284 -3.75 -9.79 3.48
CA THR A 284 -3.96 -9.16 4.78
C THR A 284 -3.04 -9.77 5.82
N GLY A 285 -2.74 -9.01 6.86
CA GLY A 285 -2.02 -9.47 8.03
C GLY A 285 -2.82 -9.28 9.31
N PHE A 286 -2.46 -10.01 10.35
CA PHE A 286 -3.05 -9.83 11.68
C PHE A 286 -2.26 -8.83 12.55
N SER A 287 -1.05 -8.44 12.13
CA SER A 287 -0.33 -7.32 12.75
C SER A 287 -0.63 -6.03 12.00
N PRO A 288 -1.36 -5.09 12.62
CA PRO A 288 -1.66 -3.80 12.01
C PRO A 288 -0.40 -2.94 11.80
N LEU A 289 0.56 -2.97 12.74
CA LEU A 289 1.84 -2.26 12.58
C LEU A 289 2.59 -2.73 11.35
N ARG A 290 2.66 -4.05 11.10
CA ARG A 290 3.31 -4.58 9.89
C ARG A 290 2.62 -4.08 8.62
N CYS A 291 1.30 -4.10 8.59
CA CYS A 291 0.53 -3.64 7.42
C CYS A 291 0.74 -2.15 7.18
N PHE A 292 0.77 -1.35 8.25
CA PHE A 292 1.08 0.08 8.20
C PHE A 292 2.52 0.34 7.71
N LEU A 293 3.52 -0.33 8.30
CA LEU A 293 4.92 -0.17 7.91
C LEU A 293 5.15 -0.55 6.45
N TRP A 294 4.45 -1.58 5.95
CA TRP A 294 4.50 -1.93 4.53
C TRP A 294 3.95 -0.80 3.64
N ALA A 295 2.80 -0.24 4.00
CA ALA A 295 2.22 0.90 3.28
C ALA A 295 3.16 2.11 3.29
N ALA A 296 3.68 2.47 4.46
CA ALA A 296 4.63 3.57 4.62
C ALA A 296 5.91 3.32 3.80
N PHE A 297 6.46 2.10 3.81
CA PHE A 297 7.62 1.75 2.99
C PHE A 297 7.35 1.90 1.49
N LYS A 298 6.17 1.48 1.00
CA LYS A 298 5.81 1.69 -0.41
C LYS A 298 5.71 3.18 -0.75
N ALA A 299 5.02 3.96 0.08
CA ALA A 299 4.88 5.39 -0.10
C ALA A 299 6.24 6.12 -0.12
N GLU A 300 7.10 5.77 0.83
CA GLU A 300 8.32 6.52 1.15
C GLU A 300 9.57 6.04 0.43
N VAL A 301 9.64 4.77 0.07
CA VAL A 301 10.84 4.20 -0.55
C VAL A 301 10.57 3.86 -2.01
N LEU A 302 9.47 3.18 -2.33
CA LEU A 302 9.28 2.70 -3.70
C LEU A 302 8.65 3.72 -4.63
N HIS A 303 7.57 4.38 -4.22
CA HIS A 303 6.84 5.29 -5.10
C HIS A 303 7.38 6.72 -5.10
N GLN A 304 8.60 6.94 -4.61
CA GLN A 304 9.20 8.26 -4.62
C GLN A 304 9.79 8.64 -5.97
N VAL A 305 9.56 9.90 -6.32
CA VAL A 305 10.10 10.57 -7.50
C VAL A 305 11.08 11.62 -7.02
N PRO A 306 12.16 11.96 -7.76
CA PRO A 306 13.28 12.74 -7.25
C PRO A 306 13.03 14.22 -6.89
N THR A 307 11.82 14.61 -6.51
CA THR A 307 11.41 15.96 -6.05
C THR A 307 11.03 15.91 -4.56
N GLU A 308 10.89 17.09 -3.93
CA GLU A 308 11.11 17.41 -2.49
C GLU A 308 10.62 16.43 -1.38
N THR A 309 11.20 16.62 -0.19
CA THR A 309 11.53 15.64 0.86
C THR A 309 10.46 14.67 1.39
N VAL A 310 10.91 13.42 1.59
CA VAL A 310 10.44 12.24 2.39
C VAL A 310 9.49 12.43 3.58
N LYS A 311 9.34 13.63 4.13
CA LYS A 311 8.36 13.92 5.18
C LYS A 311 6.98 14.25 4.58
N ASP A 312 6.98 14.75 3.34
CA ASP A 312 5.82 15.38 2.72
C ASP A 312 4.77 14.35 2.29
N LYS A 313 5.08 13.05 2.17
CA LYS A 313 4.12 12.00 1.79
C LYS A 313 3.36 11.40 2.98
N LEU A 314 4.04 11.01 4.06
CA LEU A 314 3.36 10.65 5.32
C LEU A 314 2.60 11.81 5.96
N GLU A 315 2.97 13.05 5.64
CA GLU A 315 2.23 14.27 6.01
C GLU A 315 1.32 14.79 4.88
N CYS A 316 1.34 14.17 3.68
CA CYS A 316 0.58 14.63 2.52
C CYS A 316 -0.89 14.58 2.84
N SER A 317 -1.57 15.67 2.52
CA SER A 317 -2.98 15.82 2.75
C SER A 317 -3.76 15.41 1.50
N TRP A 318 -4.68 14.47 1.62
CA TRP A 318 -5.56 14.03 0.54
C TRP A 318 -7.02 14.21 0.93
N ASN A 319 -7.89 14.48 -0.04
CA ASN A 319 -9.29 14.76 0.22
C ASN A 319 -10.12 13.47 0.15
N CYS A 320 -10.91 13.22 1.17
CA CYS A 320 -11.97 12.24 1.15
C CYS A 320 -12.99 12.60 0.07
N ALA A 321 -13.32 11.59 -0.73
CA ALA A 321 -14.50 11.52 -1.57
C ALA A 321 -15.73 12.18 -0.93
N PRO A 322 -16.41 13.13 -1.61
CA PRO A 322 -17.70 13.67 -1.17
C PRO A 322 -18.70 12.57 -0.78
N SER A 323 -18.76 11.47 -1.55
CA SER A 323 -19.62 10.31 -1.29
C SER A 323 -19.39 9.66 0.09
N MET A 324 -18.14 9.63 0.56
CA MET A 324 -17.76 9.08 1.87
C MET A 324 -17.90 10.07 3.02
N SER A 325 -17.83 11.37 2.73
CA SER A 325 -17.87 12.42 3.75
C SER A 325 -19.29 12.81 4.15
N GLY A 326 -20.31 12.44 3.36
CA GLY A 326 -21.70 12.87 3.56
C GLY A 326 -21.90 14.39 3.58
N SER A 327 -20.87 15.15 3.19
CA SER A 327 -20.79 16.61 3.29
C SER A 327 -20.40 17.20 1.94
N SER A 328 -20.88 18.42 1.67
CA SER A 328 -20.47 19.20 0.50
C SER A 328 -19.05 19.80 0.63
N SER A 329 -18.43 19.72 1.82
CA SER A 329 -17.07 20.18 2.06
C SER A 329 -16.07 19.01 1.98
N PRO A 330 -14.98 19.13 1.20
CA PRO A 330 -13.94 18.11 1.18
C PRO A 330 -13.35 17.94 2.59
N HIS A 331 -13.32 16.71 3.07
CA HIS A 331 -12.65 16.35 4.32
C HIS A 331 -11.24 15.92 4.00
N THR A 332 -10.23 16.58 4.55
CA THR A 332 -8.83 16.27 4.26
C THR A 332 -8.26 15.33 5.33
N HIS A 333 -7.57 14.29 4.88
CA HIS A 333 -6.84 13.31 5.69
C HIS A 333 -5.36 13.36 5.34
N SER A 334 -4.51 12.73 6.15
CA SER A 334 -3.08 12.63 5.84
C SER A 334 -2.48 11.27 6.13
N GLY A 335 -1.43 10.97 5.37
CA GLY A 335 -0.64 9.74 5.48
C GLY A 335 -1.25 8.55 4.77
N VAL A 336 -0.77 7.35 5.12
CA VAL A 336 -1.14 6.10 4.44
C VAL A 336 -2.44 5.51 4.97
N THR A 337 -3.07 4.65 4.16
CA THR A 337 -4.35 4.04 4.48
C THR A 337 -4.18 2.67 5.11
N LEU A 338 -4.88 2.41 6.22
CA LEU A 338 -4.98 1.10 6.84
C LEU A 338 -6.46 0.68 6.93
N PHE A 339 -6.83 -0.39 6.24
CA PHE A 339 -8.16 -0.99 6.35
C PHE A 339 -8.17 -2.06 7.45
N LYS A 340 -9.25 -2.08 8.23
CA LYS A 340 -9.54 -3.13 9.20
C LYS A 340 -10.80 -3.88 8.79
N PHE A 341 -10.68 -5.20 8.81
CA PHE A 341 -11.77 -6.11 8.49
C PHE A 341 -11.98 -7.09 9.63
N ARG A 342 -13.23 -7.52 9.84
CA ARG A 342 -13.57 -8.58 10.79
C ARG A 342 -14.29 -9.73 10.05
N PRO A 343 -13.57 -10.49 9.22
CA PRO A 343 -14.16 -11.57 8.46
C PRO A 343 -14.70 -12.61 9.43
N SER A 344 -15.94 -13.05 9.21
CA SER A 344 -16.46 -14.23 9.91
C SER A 344 -15.75 -15.43 9.29
N LEU A 345 -14.83 -16.09 9.99
CA LEU A 345 -14.16 -17.29 9.48
C LEU A 345 -14.69 -18.54 10.21
N PRO A 346 -15.17 -19.57 9.48
CA PRO A 346 -15.44 -19.59 8.04
C PRO A 346 -16.67 -18.72 7.71
N SER A 347 -16.66 -18.04 6.57
CA SER A 347 -17.77 -17.16 6.17
C SER A 347 -18.76 -17.95 5.32
N ALA A 348 -20.05 -17.89 5.67
CA ALA A 348 -21.15 -18.67 5.06
C ALA A 348 -20.87 -20.19 4.91
N PHE A 349 -21.86 -20.97 4.52
CA PHE A 349 -21.74 -22.44 4.47
C PHE A 349 -20.83 -22.97 3.33
N ASP A 350 -20.36 -22.09 2.42
CA ASP A 350 -19.75 -22.51 1.15
C ASP A 350 -18.31 -22.00 0.90
N GLN A 351 -17.67 -21.29 1.84
CA GLN A 351 -16.30 -20.81 1.61
C GLN A 351 -15.23 -21.83 1.97
N THR A 352 -14.34 -22.07 1.00
CA THR A 352 -13.18 -22.95 1.17
C THR A 352 -12.04 -22.21 1.84
N HIS A 353 -11.42 -22.83 2.83
CA HIS A 353 -10.23 -22.30 3.49
C HIS A 353 -9.14 -23.37 3.54
N TYR A 354 -7.88 -22.93 3.50
CA TYR A 354 -6.73 -23.81 3.64
C TYR A 354 -5.67 -23.15 4.53
N VAL A 355 -5.10 -23.93 5.44
CA VAL A 355 -3.96 -23.52 6.25
C VAL A 355 -2.74 -24.28 5.74
N MET A 356 -1.73 -23.54 5.27
CA MET A 356 -0.49 -24.15 4.81
C MET A 356 0.21 -24.89 5.97
N PRO A 357 0.58 -26.17 5.78
CA PRO A 357 1.34 -26.89 6.79
C PRO A 357 2.68 -26.21 7.09
N LYS A 358 2.99 -26.01 8.37
CA LYS A 358 4.28 -25.45 8.79
C LYS A 358 5.44 -26.30 8.26
N GLY A 359 6.48 -25.66 7.77
CA GLY A 359 7.68 -26.31 7.22
C GLY A 359 7.61 -26.68 5.73
N ARG A 360 6.50 -26.38 5.04
CA ARG A 360 6.35 -26.57 3.58
C ARG A 360 6.45 -25.26 2.78
N GLU A 361 6.75 -24.15 3.45
CA GLU A 361 6.69 -22.83 2.85
C GLU A 361 7.76 -22.62 1.77
N ALA A 362 8.96 -23.16 1.94
CA ALA A 362 10.02 -23.08 0.91
C ALA A 362 9.66 -23.87 -0.37
N GLU A 363 8.97 -25.00 -0.23
CA GLU A 363 8.46 -25.75 -1.38
C GLU A 363 7.33 -24.98 -2.06
N TRP A 364 6.46 -24.34 -1.28
CA TRP A 364 5.40 -23.47 -1.78
C TRP A 364 5.97 -22.30 -2.60
N GLU A 365 6.95 -21.58 -2.04
CA GLU A 365 7.65 -20.47 -2.71
C GLU A 365 8.26 -20.92 -4.04
N ARG A 366 8.92 -22.08 -4.04
CA ARG A 366 9.52 -22.66 -5.23
C ARG A 366 8.48 -22.94 -6.31
N ILE A 367 7.30 -23.45 -5.94
CA ILE A 367 6.18 -23.65 -6.88
C ILE A 367 5.73 -22.28 -7.40
N CYS A 368 5.42 -21.32 -6.52
CA CYS A 368 5.03 -19.96 -6.89
C CYS A 368 6.02 -19.28 -7.86
N SER A 369 7.32 -19.47 -7.65
CA SER A 369 8.41 -18.82 -8.39
C SER A 369 8.73 -19.47 -9.73
N ASN A 370 8.50 -20.79 -9.86
CA ASN A 370 8.81 -21.55 -11.07
C ASN A 370 7.82 -21.33 -12.22
N HIS A 371 6.69 -20.67 -11.96
CA HIS A 371 5.70 -20.45 -12.99
C HIS A 371 5.95 -19.14 -13.74
N SER A 372 6.53 -19.30 -14.94
CA SER A 372 6.67 -18.23 -15.92
C SER A 372 5.30 -17.62 -16.26
N VAL A 373 5.32 -16.30 -16.43
CA VAL A 373 4.19 -15.44 -16.76
C VAL A 373 3.69 -15.78 -18.17
N ARG A 374 2.93 -16.87 -18.32
CA ARG A 374 1.97 -16.96 -19.43
C ARG A 374 0.78 -16.09 -19.02
N ILE A 375 0.59 -14.99 -19.74
CA ILE A 375 -0.64 -14.20 -19.60
C ILE A 375 -1.72 -15.00 -20.26
N TRP A 376 -2.71 -15.37 -19.48
CA TRP A 376 -3.90 -16.04 -19.97
C TRP A 376 -4.89 -14.94 -20.32
N THR A 377 -5.42 -14.99 -21.54
CA THR A 377 -6.55 -14.14 -21.89
C THR A 377 -7.75 -14.54 -21.02
N PRO A 378 -8.55 -13.58 -20.51
CA PRO A 378 -9.75 -13.89 -19.75
C PRO A 378 -10.76 -14.60 -20.67
N SER A 379 -10.72 -15.93 -20.68
CA SER A 379 -11.68 -16.79 -21.40
C SER A 379 -12.46 -17.63 -20.37
N ALA A 380 -13.49 -18.35 -20.81
CA ALA A 380 -14.25 -19.28 -19.97
C ALA A 380 -13.40 -20.37 -19.27
N GLU A 381 -12.10 -20.46 -19.59
CA GLU A 381 -11.14 -21.41 -19.03
C GLU A 381 -10.53 -20.97 -17.68
N VAL A 382 -10.86 -19.77 -17.15
CA VAL A 382 -10.30 -19.29 -15.87
C VAL A 382 -10.50 -20.31 -14.73
N ALA A 383 -11.69 -20.92 -14.62
CA ALA A 383 -11.95 -21.92 -13.59
C ALA A 383 -11.03 -23.15 -13.70
N SER A 384 -10.87 -23.70 -14.91
CA SER A 384 -9.93 -24.81 -15.15
C SER A 384 -8.48 -24.41 -14.89
N HIS A 385 -8.10 -23.17 -15.16
CA HIS A 385 -6.76 -22.67 -14.87
C HIS A 385 -6.49 -22.52 -13.38
N VAL A 386 -7.47 -22.06 -12.60
CA VAL A 386 -7.37 -21.94 -11.14
C VAL A 386 -7.25 -23.34 -10.50
N THR A 387 -8.02 -24.33 -10.96
CA THR A 387 -7.85 -25.72 -10.53
C THR A 387 -6.47 -26.27 -10.91
N HIS A 388 -6.03 -26.10 -12.16
CA HIS A 388 -4.70 -26.57 -12.56
C HIS A 388 -3.55 -25.88 -11.80
N LEU A 389 -3.73 -24.62 -11.41
CA LEU A 389 -2.80 -23.90 -10.54
C LEU A 389 -2.77 -24.50 -9.14
N TRP A 390 -3.93 -24.81 -8.57
CA TRP A 390 -4.04 -25.46 -7.28
C TRP A 390 -3.40 -26.85 -7.28
N ASP A 391 -3.64 -27.66 -8.33
CA ASP A 391 -3.08 -29.00 -8.49
C ASP A 391 -1.54 -29.04 -8.44
N GLN A 392 -0.87 -27.95 -8.79
CA GLN A 392 0.60 -27.83 -8.70
C GLN A 392 1.09 -27.91 -7.25
N PHE A 393 0.22 -27.63 -6.28
CA PHE A 393 0.49 -27.72 -4.84
C PHE A 393 0.03 -29.06 -4.24
N SER A 394 -0.39 -30.03 -5.05
CA SER A 394 -0.92 -31.33 -4.59
C SER A 394 0.06 -32.12 -3.71
N THR A 395 1.37 -31.94 -3.88
CA THR A 395 2.39 -32.54 -3.01
C THR A 395 2.38 -31.96 -1.59
N ILE A 396 1.83 -30.76 -1.41
CA ILE A 396 1.72 -30.04 -0.14
C ILE A 396 0.34 -30.26 0.48
N HIS A 397 -0.74 -30.09 -0.29
CA HIS A 397 -2.11 -30.19 0.23
C HIS A 397 -2.75 -31.57 0.14
N GLY A 398 -2.10 -32.55 -0.53
CA GLY A 398 -2.54 -33.95 -0.55
C GLY A 398 -3.94 -34.18 -1.14
N GLY A 399 -4.42 -33.29 -2.01
CA GLY A 399 -5.78 -33.37 -2.56
C GLY A 399 -6.90 -32.86 -1.64
N ALA A 400 -6.58 -32.06 -0.61
CA ALA A 400 -7.58 -31.54 0.34
C ALA A 400 -8.73 -30.72 -0.29
N LEU A 401 -8.51 -30.12 -1.46
CA LEU A 401 -9.49 -29.28 -2.18
C LEU A 401 -9.35 -29.52 -3.68
N ASP A 402 -10.45 -29.35 -4.41
CA ASP A 402 -10.52 -29.49 -5.88
C ASP A 402 -10.12 -28.22 -6.64
N THR A 403 -9.97 -27.10 -5.93
CA THR A 403 -9.62 -25.80 -6.52
C THR A 403 -8.97 -24.87 -5.50
N TRP A 404 -8.47 -23.72 -5.98
CA TRP A 404 -7.83 -22.73 -5.13
C TRP A 404 -8.78 -22.23 -4.04
N PRO A 405 -8.35 -22.20 -2.76
CA PRO A 405 -9.22 -21.84 -1.65
C PRO A 405 -9.60 -20.36 -1.69
N ASN A 406 -10.79 -20.03 -1.17
CA ASN A 406 -11.20 -18.64 -1.00
C ASN A 406 -10.33 -17.90 0.02
N THR A 407 -9.85 -18.63 1.03
CA THR A 407 -8.94 -18.09 2.05
C THR A 407 -7.76 -19.03 2.26
N LEU A 408 -6.55 -18.50 2.14
CA LEU A 408 -5.30 -19.23 2.32
C LEU A 408 -4.48 -18.58 3.44
N HIS A 409 -4.26 -19.32 4.53
CA HIS A 409 -3.38 -18.88 5.62
C HIS A 409 -1.98 -19.45 5.43
N CYS A 410 -0.98 -18.58 5.51
CA CYS A 410 0.43 -18.95 5.41
C CYS A 410 1.18 -18.33 6.58
N HIS A 411 2.07 -19.11 7.17
CA HIS A 411 2.97 -18.60 8.20
C HIS A 411 4.19 -17.94 7.56
N GLU A 412 4.76 -16.92 8.20
CA GLU A 412 6.05 -16.37 7.78
C GLU A 412 7.16 -17.42 7.88
N TYR A 413 8.09 -17.40 6.93
CA TYR A 413 9.17 -18.39 6.83
C TYR A 413 10.43 -17.74 6.25
N GLY A 414 11.57 -18.42 6.36
CA GLY A 414 12.84 -17.95 5.80
C GLY A 414 13.43 -16.75 6.56
N PRO A 415 14.35 -15.98 5.94
CA PRO A 415 15.01 -14.84 6.59
C PRO A 415 14.04 -13.77 7.10
N GLN A 416 12.95 -13.50 6.37
CA GLN A 416 11.89 -12.55 6.77
C GLN A 416 11.24 -12.90 8.10
N LEU A 417 11.10 -14.19 8.46
CA LEU A 417 10.55 -14.59 9.76
C LEU A 417 11.37 -14.01 10.91
N ASN A 418 12.70 -14.05 10.80
CA ASN A 418 13.59 -13.54 11.84
C ASN A 418 13.55 -12.01 11.91
N MET A 419 13.48 -11.34 10.75
CA MET A 419 13.37 -9.88 10.70
C MET A 419 12.04 -9.37 11.26
N LEU A 420 10.93 -10.03 10.89
CA LEU A 420 9.58 -9.68 11.32
C LEU A 420 9.37 -9.86 12.82
N ARG A 421 9.96 -10.89 13.44
CA ARG A 421 9.85 -11.15 14.89
C ARG A 421 10.26 -9.97 15.78
N CYS A 422 11.10 -9.08 15.26
CA CYS A 422 11.55 -7.90 16.01
C CYS A 422 10.44 -6.86 16.21
N TYR A 423 9.41 -6.84 15.36
CA TYR A 423 8.40 -5.77 15.38
C TYR A 423 6.96 -6.17 15.07
N THR A 424 6.70 -7.37 14.53
CA THR A 424 5.34 -7.92 14.51
C THR A 424 5.15 -8.95 15.60
N ARG A 425 3.95 -8.93 16.19
CA ARG A 425 3.51 -9.89 17.19
C ARG A 425 2.72 -11.06 16.59
N GLN A 426 2.41 -11.00 15.30
CA GLN A 426 1.67 -12.03 14.59
C GLN A 426 2.31 -12.35 13.24
N LEU A 427 2.56 -13.64 13.01
CA LEU A 427 3.37 -14.15 11.90
C LEU A 427 2.53 -14.90 10.87
N TRP A 428 1.21 -14.87 11.02
CA TRP A 428 0.30 -15.32 9.98
C TRP A 428 -0.02 -14.20 9.00
N ARG A 429 -0.08 -14.59 7.74
CA ARG A 429 -0.64 -13.82 6.63
C ARG A 429 -1.81 -14.59 6.03
N THR A 430 -2.75 -13.84 5.48
CA THR A 430 -3.93 -14.41 4.84
C THR A 430 -4.07 -13.85 3.44
N VAL A 431 -4.29 -14.74 2.49
CA VAL A 431 -4.58 -14.42 1.09
C VAL A 431 -6.04 -14.75 0.81
N TRP A 432 -6.72 -13.83 0.13
CA TRP A 432 -8.15 -13.91 -0.18
C TRP A 432 -8.34 -13.97 -1.69
N PHE A 433 -9.24 -14.85 -2.16
CA PHE A 433 -9.52 -15.07 -3.59
C PHE A 433 -11.02 -15.30 -3.86
N GLY A 434 -11.50 -14.80 -5.00
CA GLY A 434 -12.89 -14.97 -5.44
C GLY A 434 -13.89 -14.52 -4.36
N ALA A 435 -14.82 -15.40 -3.99
CA ALA A 435 -15.80 -15.16 -2.93
C ALA A 435 -15.17 -14.79 -1.57
N GLY A 436 -13.91 -15.15 -1.32
CA GLY A 436 -13.17 -14.72 -0.12
C GLY A 436 -12.89 -13.21 -0.10
N VAL A 437 -12.63 -12.60 -1.27
CA VAL A 437 -12.45 -11.14 -1.39
C VAL A 437 -13.78 -10.42 -1.16
N GLU A 438 -14.88 -10.95 -1.69
CA GLU A 438 -16.23 -10.42 -1.46
C GLU A 438 -16.59 -10.45 0.03
N ALA A 439 -16.37 -11.58 0.71
CA ALA A 439 -16.60 -11.69 2.15
C ALA A 439 -15.70 -10.77 2.95
N LEU A 440 -14.43 -10.60 2.56
CA LEU A 440 -13.53 -9.66 3.18
C LEU A 440 -14.06 -8.22 3.04
N ASN A 441 -14.43 -7.79 1.83
CA ASN A 441 -15.03 -6.48 1.58
C ASN A 441 -16.30 -6.25 2.42
N ASN A 442 -17.19 -7.24 2.47
CA ASN A 442 -18.43 -7.19 3.27
C ASN A 442 -18.18 -7.13 4.78
N SER A 443 -16.97 -7.49 5.22
CA SER A 443 -16.54 -7.46 6.62
C SER A 443 -15.71 -6.22 6.99
N HIS A 444 -15.64 -5.24 6.10
CA HIS A 444 -14.96 -3.96 6.36
C HIS A 444 -15.59 -3.27 7.57
N GLU A 445 -14.76 -2.93 8.55
CA GLU A 445 -15.21 -2.29 9.78
C GLU A 445 -14.88 -0.80 9.79
N VAL A 446 -13.64 -0.45 9.41
CA VAL A 446 -13.12 0.91 9.51
C VAL A 446 -11.92 1.10 8.60
N THR A 447 -11.78 2.33 8.11
CA THR A 447 -10.59 2.80 7.41
C THR A 447 -9.88 3.82 8.27
N TYR A 448 -8.57 3.67 8.42
CA TYR A 448 -7.71 4.64 9.08
C TYR A 448 -6.85 5.36 8.05
N ALA A 449 -6.73 6.68 8.19
CA ALA A 449 -5.67 7.47 7.58
C ALA A 449 -4.62 7.72 8.66
N ILE A 450 -3.40 7.24 8.46
CA ILE A 450 -2.36 7.26 9.50
C ILE A 450 -1.16 8.08 9.02
N SER A 451 -0.97 9.24 9.65
CA SER A 451 0.21 10.09 9.46
C SER A 451 1.20 9.93 10.59
N PHE A 452 2.47 10.21 10.32
CA PHE A 452 3.54 10.21 11.31
C PHE A 452 4.33 11.51 11.23
N LYS A 453 4.53 12.14 12.37
CA LYS A 453 5.36 13.33 12.55
C LYS A 453 6.50 13.03 13.51
N LEU A 454 7.72 13.23 13.04
CA LEU A 454 8.92 13.09 13.87
C LEU A 454 8.92 14.18 14.95
N ALA A 455 8.97 13.77 16.22
CA ALA A 455 9.07 14.70 17.34
C ALA A 455 10.37 15.51 17.25
N ALA A 456 10.31 16.80 17.56
CA ALA A 456 11.52 17.61 17.66
C ALA A 456 12.43 17.04 18.76
N PRO A 457 13.77 17.00 18.56
CA PRO A 457 14.67 16.56 19.61
C PRO A 457 14.44 17.42 20.85
N VAL A 458 14.08 16.77 21.96
CA VAL A 458 13.94 17.45 23.26
C VAL A 458 15.30 18.08 23.56
N PRO A 459 15.38 19.42 23.72
CA PRO A 459 16.63 20.06 24.07
C PRO A 459 17.19 19.39 25.32
N PRO A 460 18.50 19.08 25.39
CA PRO A 460 19.06 18.47 26.57
C PRO A 460 18.69 19.34 27.76
N GLU A 461 18.01 18.76 28.76
CA GLU A 461 17.79 19.43 30.03
C GLU A 461 19.17 19.83 30.52
N ILE A 462 19.44 21.14 30.50
CA ILE A 462 20.62 21.70 31.14
C ILE A 462 20.39 21.39 32.61
N SER A 463 20.95 20.27 33.07
CA SER A 463 20.96 19.89 34.46
C SER A 463 21.64 21.04 35.16
N SER A 464 20.84 21.92 35.78
CA SER A 464 21.35 22.98 36.62
C SER A 464 22.17 22.29 37.70
N GLY A 465 23.49 22.31 37.51
CA GLY A 465 24.44 21.66 38.39
C GLY A 465 24.27 22.28 39.77
N LYS A 466 23.49 21.63 40.63
CA LYS A 466 23.69 21.77 42.06
C LYS A 466 24.95 20.99 42.35
N GLU A 467 26.05 21.74 42.42
CA GLU A 467 27.28 21.33 43.09
C GLU A 467 26.91 20.75 44.47
N GLU A 468 26.82 19.44 44.54
CA GLU A 468 26.76 18.74 45.81
C GLU A 468 28.18 18.80 46.38
N LYS A 469 28.43 19.83 47.20
CA LYS A 469 29.64 19.93 48.01
C LYS A 469 29.71 18.73 48.94
N SER A 470 30.44 17.71 48.48
CA SER A 470 30.90 16.58 49.28
C SER A 470 31.62 17.09 50.53
N ARG A 471 30.92 16.99 51.67
CA ARG A 471 31.52 17.05 53.00
C ARG A 471 31.94 15.63 53.36
N PHE A 472 33.18 15.27 53.06
CA PHE A 472 33.87 14.25 53.84
C PHE A 472 34.37 14.90 55.12
N LYS A 473 33.90 14.37 56.26
CA LYS A 473 34.48 14.53 57.59
C LYS A 473 35.06 13.19 58.00
#